data_AF-A0A1H2UEE7-F1
#
_entry.id   AF-A0A1H2UEE7-F1
#
_cell.length_a   1.000
_cell.length_b   1.000
_cell.length_c   1.000
_cell.angle_alpha   90.00
_cell.angle_beta   90.00
_cell.angle_gamma   90.00
#
_symmetry.space_group_name_H-M   'P 1'
#
loop_
_entity.id
_entity.type
_entity.pdbx_description
1 polymer ?
#
loop_
_entity_poly.entity_id
_entity_poly.type
_entity_poly.pdbx_seq_one_letter_code
_entity_poly.pdbx_strand_id
1 'polypeptide(L)' 'MENVNKAVMFLAVIETMLEALKGLPVDQTELVDSLAMLGFNPTEIMYETQTLVAFQKVCRGFAEIELTEDDLSALEQG' A
#
# COMPACT_ATOMS: atom_id res chain seq x y z
N MET A 1 1.56 3.48 16.75
CA MET A 1 0.30 3.86 16.03
C MET A 1 0.53 4.45 14.65
N GLU A 2 1.43 5.42 14.44
CA GLU A 2 1.70 5.95 13.09
C GLU A 2 2.21 4.85 12.12
N ASN A 3 3.16 4.02 12.57
CA ASN A 3 3.68 2.90 11.78
C ASN A 3 2.61 1.86 11.47
N VAL A 4 1.73 1.58 12.45
CA VAL A 4 0.57 0.68 12.27
C VAL A 4 -0.37 1.22 11.19
N ASN A 5 -0.75 2.49 11.26
CA ASN A 5 -1.63 3.11 10.27
C ASN A 5 -1.01 3.10 8.87
N LYS A 6 0.29 3.38 8.77
CA LYS A 6 1.05 3.26 7.52
C LYS A 6 1.05 1.82 7.00
N ALA A 7 1.30 0.83 7.86
CA ALA A 7 1.28 -0.58 7.48
C ALA A 7 -0.09 -0.99 6.95
N VAL A 8 -1.18 -0.60 7.60
CA VAL A 8 -2.55 -0.85 7.14
C VAL A 8 -2.81 -0.21 5.77
N MET A 9 -2.39 1.04 5.57
CA MET A 9 -2.51 1.71 4.26
C MET A 9 -1.71 0.98 3.17
N PHE A 10 -0.49 0.52 3.45
CA PHE A 10 0.27 -0.29 2.51
C PHE A 10 -0.44 -1.59 2.16
N LEU A 11 -1.03 -2.28 3.14
CA LEU A 11 -1.78 -3.52 2.90
C LEU A 11 -2.99 -3.28 2.00
N ALA A 12 -3.75 -2.20 2.23
CA ALA A 12 -4.86 -1.81 1.36
C ALA A 12 -4.39 -1.54 -0.08
N VAL A 13 -3.33 -0.75 -0.27
CA VAL A 13 -2.75 -0.49 -1.61
C VAL A 13 -2.30 -1.80 -2.28
N ILE A 14 -1.63 -2.68 -1.55
CA ILE A 14 -1.16 -3.98 -2.06
C ILE A 14 -2.34 -4.84 -2.52
N GLU A 15 -3.41 -4.92 -1.73
CA GLU A 15 -4.63 -5.64 -2.07
C GLU A 15 -5.25 -5.08 -3.35
N THR A 16 -5.45 -3.78 -3.42
CA THR A 16 -6.00 -3.09 -4.59
C THR A 16 -5.15 -3.30 -5.86
N MET A 17 -3.83 -3.28 -5.74
CA MET A 17 -2.94 -3.58 -6.87
C MET A 17 -3.03 -5.05 -7.32
N LEU A 18 -3.23 -6.00 -6.40
CA LEU A 18 -3.47 -7.41 -6.73
C LEU A 18 -4.80 -7.62 -7.44
N GLU A 19 -5.84 -6.88 -7.06
CA GLU A 19 -7.12 -6.87 -7.77
C GLU A 19 -6.97 -6.37 -9.20
N ALA A 20 -6.23 -5.25 -9.39
CA ALA A 20 -5.92 -4.73 -10.72
C ALA A 20 -5.17 -5.76 -11.59
N LEU A 21 -4.17 -6.46 -11.01
CA LEU A 21 -3.41 -7.51 -11.70
C LEU A 21 -4.30 -8.71 -12.11
N LYS A 22 -5.37 -8.97 -11.37
CA LYS A 22 -6.38 -10.00 -11.70
C LYS A 22 -7.42 -9.51 -12.71
N GLY A 23 -7.35 -8.25 -13.14
CA GLY A 23 -8.33 -7.62 -14.03
C GLY A 23 -9.68 -7.32 -13.34
N LEU A 24 -9.69 -7.24 -12.01
CA LEU A 24 -10.88 -6.85 -11.27
C LEU A 24 -11.06 -5.33 -11.32
N PRO A 25 -12.31 -4.83 -11.24
CA PRO A 25 -12.57 -3.41 -11.08
C PRO A 25 -11.92 -2.91 -9.79
N VAL A 26 -11.26 -1.75 -9.88
CA VAL A 26 -10.55 -1.12 -8.78
C VAL A 26 -10.99 0.33 -8.68
N ASP A 27 -11.23 0.81 -7.46
CA ASP A 27 -11.40 2.24 -7.22
C ASP A 27 -10.05 2.96 -7.33
N GLN A 28 -9.84 3.63 -8.47
CA GLN A 28 -8.61 4.36 -8.72
C GLN A 28 -8.46 5.60 -7.84
N THR A 29 -9.54 6.16 -7.31
CA THR A 29 -9.49 7.37 -6.47
C THR A 29 -8.85 7.04 -5.13
N GLU A 30 -9.35 5.99 -4.49
CA GLU A 30 -8.84 5.52 -3.19
C GLU A 30 -7.39 5.03 -3.29
N LEU A 31 -7.05 4.35 -4.39
CA LEU A 31 -5.67 3.94 -4.67
C LEU A 31 -4.73 5.14 -4.81
N VAL A 32 -5.14 6.18 -5.55
CA VAL A 32 -4.34 7.40 -5.76
C VAL A 32 -4.10 8.14 -4.44
N ASP A 33 -5.15 8.32 -3.65
CA ASP A 33 -5.04 9.01 -2.36
C ASP A 33 -4.13 8.23 -1.40
N SER A 34 -4.31 6.91 -1.32
CA SER A 34 -3.49 6.04 -0.46
C SER A 34 -2.02 6.06 -0.87
N LEU A 35 -1.72 5.99 -2.17
CA LEU A 35 -0.35 6.10 -2.68
C LEU A 35 0.28 7.45 -2.35
N ALA A 36 -0.47 8.55 -2.49
CA ALA A 36 0.00 9.89 -2.15
C ALA A 36 0.26 10.04 -0.64
N MET A 37 -0.62 9.49 0.21
CA MET A 37 -0.44 9.47 1.67
C MET A 37 0.78 8.66 2.12
N LEU A 38 1.14 7.63 1.36
CA LEU A 38 2.37 6.84 1.57
C LEU A 38 3.63 7.50 0.95
N GLY A 39 3.49 8.66 0.30
CA GLY A 39 4.58 9.42 -0.29
C GLY A 39 5.01 8.96 -1.68
N PHE A 40 4.24 8.08 -2.33
CA PHE A 40 4.46 7.71 -3.72
C PHE A 40 3.87 8.76 -4.66
N ASN A 41 4.44 8.87 -5.86
CA ASN A 41 3.78 9.55 -6.97
C ASN A 41 2.78 8.59 -7.62
N PRO A 42 1.45 8.80 -7.49
CA PRO A 42 0.46 7.86 -8.01
C PRO A 42 0.52 7.74 -9.53
N THR A 43 0.97 8.80 -10.22
CA THR A 43 1.13 8.76 -11.68
C THR A 43 2.27 7.82 -12.09
N GLU A 44 3.37 7.80 -11.35
CA GLU A 44 4.46 6.85 -11.62
C GLU A 44 4.05 5.41 -11.34
N ILE A 45 3.26 5.18 -10.30
CA ILE A 45 2.80 3.84 -9.92
C ILE A 45 1.72 3.32 -10.87
N MET A 46 0.76 4.16 -11.27
CA MET A 46 -0.36 3.73 -12.12
C MET A 46 -0.05 3.74 -13.63
N TYR A 47 0.82 4.64 -14.09
CA TYR A 47 1.18 4.74 -15.51
C TYR A 47 2.53 4.09 -15.85
N GLU A 48 3.24 3.51 -14.88
CA GLU A 48 4.28 2.55 -15.21
C GLU A 48 3.63 1.43 -16.02
N THR A 49 4.06 1.28 -17.27
CA THR A 49 3.57 0.28 -18.24
C THR A 49 3.75 -1.17 -17.75
N GLN A 50 4.37 -1.36 -16.59
CA GLN A 50 4.64 -2.64 -15.94
C GLN A 50 4.07 -2.60 -14.50
N THR A 51 2.80 -2.92 -14.33
CA THR A 51 2.11 -2.98 -13.02
C THR A 51 2.87 -3.81 -11.97
N LEU A 52 3.62 -4.83 -12.40
CA LEU A 52 4.46 -5.64 -11.51
C LEU A 52 5.67 -4.88 -10.94
N VAL A 53 6.25 -3.94 -11.70
CA VAL A 53 7.35 -3.09 -11.21
C VAL A 53 6.83 -2.11 -10.17
N ALA A 54 5.68 -1.50 -10.45
CA ALA A 54 4.98 -0.62 -9.51
C ALA A 54 4.63 -1.36 -8.21
N PHE A 55 4.09 -2.57 -8.32
CA PHE A 55 3.79 -3.45 -7.19
C PHE A 55 5.03 -3.73 -6.35
N GLN A 56 6.15 -4.08 -7.00
CA GLN A 56 7.41 -4.32 -6.31
C GLN A 56 7.92 -3.10 -5.53
N LYS A 57 7.72 -1.87 -6.04
CA LYS A 57 8.08 -0.64 -5.31
C LYS A 57 7.23 -0.47 -4.05
N VAL A 58 5.93 -0.69 -4.14
CA VAL A 58 5.02 -0.61 -2.99
C VAL A 58 5.41 -1.65 -1.93
N CYS A 59 5.69 -2.89 -2.33
CA CYS A 59 6.14 -3.92 -1.38
C CYS A 59 7.48 -3.58 -0.70
N ARG A 60 8.40 -2.90 -1.40
CA ARG A 60 9.65 -2.43 -0.79
C ARG A 60 9.39 -1.35 0.26
N GLY A 61 8.55 -0.36 -0.05
CA GLY A 61 8.16 0.66 0.93
C GLY A 61 7.48 0.06 2.16
N PHE A 62 6.68 -0.99 2.00
CA PHE A 62 6.10 -1.72 3.12
C PHE A 62 7.16 -2.42 3.98
N ALA A 63 8.15 -3.06 3.35
CA ALA A 63 9.23 -3.76 4.06
C ALA A 63 10.15 -2.82 4.87
N GLU A 64 10.13 -1.52 4.56
CA GLU A 64 10.86 -0.48 5.31
C GLU A 64 10.12 -0.05 6.59
N ILE A 65 8.86 -0.48 6.79
CA ILE A 65 8.15 -0.23 8.05
C ILE A 65 8.66 -1.17 9.12
N GLU A 66 9.41 -0.63 10.07
CA GLU A 66 9.79 -1.33 11.30
C GLU A 66 8.59 -1.34 12.28
N LEU A 67 7.82 -2.42 12.26
CA LEU A 67 6.75 -2.69 13.23
C LEU A 67 7.35 -3.37 14.47
N THR A 68 7.00 -2.86 15.65
CA THR A 68 7.40 -3.45 16.94
C THR A 68 6.31 -4.38 17.48
N GLU A 69 6.65 -5.24 18.45
CA GLU A 69 5.63 -6.07 19.14
C GLU A 69 4.57 -5.20 19.85
N ASP A 70 4.96 -4.03 20.34
CA ASP A 70 4.04 -3.05 20.96
C ASP A 70 3.06 -2.47 19.93
N ASP A 71 3.52 -2.20 18.70
CA ASP A 71 2.67 -1.75 17.60
C ASP A 71 1.65 -2.82 17.20
N LEU A 72 2.06 -4.09 17.17
CA LEU A 72 1.19 -5.21 16.82
C LEU A 72 0.18 -5.52 17.94
N SER A 73 0.59 -5.43 19.19
CA SER A 73 -0.29 -5.64 20.35
C SER A 73 -1.41 -4.59 20.42
N ALA A 74 -1.19 -3.39 19.88
CA ALA A 74 -2.20 -2.35 19.79
C ALA A 74 -3.30 -2.66 18.74
N LEU A 75 -3.04 -3.52 17.75
CA LEU A 75 -4.04 -3.96 16.78
C LEU A 75 -4.99 -5.03 17.34
N GLU A 76 -4.53 -5.86 18.27
CA GLU A 76 -5.32 -6.95 18.85
C GLU A 76 -6.34 -6.49 19.90
N GLN A 77 -6.23 -5.24 20.37
CA GLN A 77 -7.12 -4.64 21.37
C GLN A 77 -8.13 -3.64 20.79
N GLY A 78 -8.17 -3.48 19.45
CA GLY A 78 -9.08 -2.59 18.72
C GLY A 78 -10.34 -3.28 18.21
#